data_AF-A0A7W2FV93-F1
#
_entry.id   AF-A0A7W2FV93-F1
#
_cell.length_a   1.000
_cell.length_b   1.000
_cell.length_c   1.000
_cell.angle_alpha   90.00
_cell.angle_beta   90.00
_cell.angle_gamma   90.00
#
_symmetry.space_group_name_H-M   'P 1'
#
loop_
_entity.id
_entity.type
_entity.pdbx_description
1 polymer ?
#
loop_
_entity_poly.entity_id
_entity_poly.type
_entity_poly.pdbx_seq_one_letter_code
_entity_poly.pdbx_strand_id
1 'polypeptide(L)'
;GRPLPGRLNIVVTRDESFQHDGIRVCHDIASALTLADQQATIDGAEEIMVMGGAEIYAQALHHASRLYLTEVDIEVEGDARFPEIDSD
;
A
#
# COMPACT_ATOMS: atom_id res chain seq x y z
N GLY A 1 12.36 5.87 -2.43
CA GLY A 1 11.26 6.80 -2.71
C GLY A 1 11.32 7.98 -1.76
N ARG A 2 10.41 8.95 -1.87
CA ARG A 2 10.23 10.03 -0.89
C ARG A 2 8.79 9.98 -0.35
N PRO A 3 8.56 10.34 0.92
CA PRO A 3 7.21 10.44 1.46
C PRO A 3 6.36 11.40 0.63
N LEU A 4 5.11 11.00 0.39
CA LEU A 4 4.12 11.80 -0.27
C LEU A 4 3.69 12.98 0.63
N PRO A 5 3.80 14.25 0.18
CA PRO A 5 3.43 15.41 0.99
C PRO A 5 1.97 15.37 1.43
N GLY A 6 1.72 15.82 2.66
CA GLY A 6 0.38 15.95 3.25
C GLY A 6 -0.32 14.63 3.58
N ARG A 7 0.40 13.50 3.53
CA ARG A 7 -0.14 12.16 3.76
C ARG A 7 0.71 11.40 4.76
N LEU A 8 0.06 10.57 5.57
CA LEU A 8 0.75 9.52 6.29
C LEU A 8 1.33 8.53 5.28
N ASN A 9 2.64 8.31 5.33
CA ASN A 9 3.31 7.30 4.52
C ASN A 9 3.68 6.14 5.45
N ILE A 10 3.19 4.94 5.14
CA ILE A 10 3.51 3.72 5.88
C ILE A 10 4.33 2.82 4.95
N VAL A 11 5.49 2.38 5.41
CA VAL A 11 6.33 1.40 4.72
C VAL A 11 6.25 0.08 5.47
N VAL A 12 5.91 -0.98 4.75
CA VAL A 12 5.99 -2.35 5.24
C VAL A 12 7.29 -2.96 4.77
N THR A 13 8.13 -3.41 5.70
CA THR A 13 9.45 -3.98 5.40
C THR A 13 9.80 -5.10 6.35
N ARG A 14 10.55 -6.09 5.88
CA ARG A 14 11.11 -7.16 6.72
C ARG A 14 12.43 -6.76 7.39
N ASP A 15 13.02 -5.64 6.98
CA ASP A 15 14.21 -5.08 7.59
C ASP A 15 13.83 -4.32 8.87
N GLU A 16 14.05 -4.94 10.02
CA GLU A 16 13.80 -4.34 11.34
C GLU A 16 14.69 -3.12 11.65
N SER A 17 15.79 -2.95 10.92
CA SER A 17 16.68 -1.80 11.08
C SER A 17 16.31 -0.61 10.20
N PHE A 18 15.35 -0.79 9.28
CA PHE A 18 14.97 0.25 8.34
C PHE A 18 14.31 1.44 9.04
N GLN A 19 14.87 2.61 8.81
CA GLN A 19 14.32 3.88 9.29
C GLN A 19 14.39 4.93 8.20
N HIS A 20 13.38 5.79 8.15
CA HIS A 20 13.36 6.95 7.28
C HIS A 20 12.49 8.04 7.89
N ASP A 21 12.93 9.29 7.75
CA ASP A 21 12.17 10.42 8.28
C ASP A 21 10.88 10.64 7.50
N GLY A 22 9.80 11.01 8.20
CA GLY A 22 8.52 11.34 7.58
C GLY A 22 7.69 10.13 7.14
N ILE A 23 8.05 8.91 7.57
CA ILE A 23 7.22 7.71 7.39
C ILE A 23 6.96 7.02 8.73
N ARG A 24 6.03 6.08 8.71
CA ARG A 24 5.89 5.04 9.74
C ARG A 24 6.33 3.71 9.15
N VAL A 25 7.01 2.91 9.96
CA VAL A 25 7.50 1.58 9.56
C VAL A 25 6.64 0.53 10.26
N CYS A 26 6.19 -0.45 9.49
CA CYS A 26 5.50 -1.65 9.94
C CYS A 26 6.21 -2.88 9.37
N HIS A 27 6.01 -4.04 9.98
CA HIS A 27 6.69 -5.28 9.56
C HIS A 27 5.74 -6.34 9.00
N ASP A 28 4.45 -6.00 8.89
CA ASP A 28 3.41 -6.81 8.29
C ASP A 28 2.25 -5.91 7.84
N ILE A 29 1.37 -6.47 6.99
CA ILE A 29 0.23 -5.73 6.42
C ILE A 29 -0.87 -5.45 7.46
N ALA A 30 -1.09 -6.35 8.40
CA ALA A 30 -2.15 -6.18 9.39
C ALA A 30 -1.86 -4.99 10.33
N SER A 31 -0.62 -4.86 10.79
CA SER A 31 -0.17 -3.72 11.60
C SER A 31 -0.21 -2.41 10.81
N ALA A 32 0.15 -2.44 9.51
CA ALA A 32 0.07 -1.28 8.64
C ALA A 32 -1.37 -0.79 8.43
N LEU A 33 -2.30 -1.71 8.16
CA LEU A 33 -3.72 -1.38 7.98
C LEU A 33 -4.35 -0.86 9.27
N THR A 34 -4.01 -1.45 10.42
CA THR A 34 -4.47 -0.96 11.73
C THR A 34 -3.98 0.45 12.01
N LEU A 35 -2.70 0.74 11.75
CA LEU A 35 -2.13 2.07 11.92
C LEU A 35 -2.79 3.10 10.97
N ALA A 36 -3.02 2.69 9.72
CA ALA A 36 -3.66 3.53 8.72
C ALA A 36 -5.11 3.88 9.12
N ASP A 37 -5.88 2.91 9.60
CA ASP A 37 -7.27 3.10 10.06
C ASP A 37 -7.37 4.05 11.26
N GLN A 38 -6.47 3.87 12.24
CA GLN A 38 -6.37 4.77 13.39
C GLN A 38 -6.06 6.21 12.95
N GLN A 39 -5.10 6.38 12.02
CA GLN A 39 -4.76 7.72 11.54
C GLN A 39 -5.88 8.32 10.69
N ALA A 40 -6.52 7.53 9.82
CA ALA A 40 -7.62 7.98 8.99
C ALA A 40 -8.79 8.50 9.85
N THR A 41 -9.08 7.81 10.96
CA THR A 41 -10.08 8.27 11.94
C THR A 41 -9.71 9.61 12.57
N ILE A 42 -8.43 9.83 12.90
CA ILE A 42 -7.95 11.09 13.51
C ILE A 42 -8.00 12.23 12.50
N ASP A 43 -7.57 11.98 11.26
CA ASP A 43 -7.47 12.98 10.22
C ASP A 43 -8.81 13.26 9.53
N GLY A 44 -9.84 12.44 9.81
CA GLY A 44 -11.10 12.47 9.08
C GLY A 44 -10.93 12.09 7.61
N ALA A 45 -9.96 11.24 7.29
CA ALA A 45 -9.70 10.79 5.94
C ALA A 45 -10.75 9.74 5.52
N GLU A 46 -11.25 9.87 4.29
CA GLU A 46 -12.28 8.97 3.76
C GLU A 46 -11.71 7.64 3.26
N GLU A 47 -10.43 7.61 2.87
CA GLU A 47 -9.82 6.44 2.23
C GLU A 47 -8.40 6.16 2.72
N ILE A 48 -8.09 4.88 2.87
CA ILE A 48 -6.74 4.34 3.01
C ILE A 48 -6.30 3.81 1.64
N MET A 49 -5.14 4.28 1.16
CA MET A 49 -4.63 3.93 -0.16
C MET A 49 -3.42 2.99 -0.07
N VAL A 50 -3.54 1.81 -0.67
CA VAL A 50 -2.42 0.87 -0.83
C VAL A 50 -1.70 1.16 -2.15
N MET A 51 -0.43 1.56 -2.06
CA MET A 51 0.35 2.07 -3.19
C MET A 51 1.40 1.07 -3.72
N GLY A 52 1.22 -0.22 -3.45
CA GLY A 52 2.10 -1.30 -3.91
C GLY A 52 3.35 -1.51 -3.04
N GLY A 53 4.35 -2.28 -3.48
CA GLY A 53 4.46 -2.99 -4.76
C GLY A 53 3.69 -4.32 -4.84
N ALA A 54 4.06 -5.20 -5.78
CA ALA A 54 3.37 -6.47 -6.07
C ALA A 54 3.03 -7.32 -4.83
N GLU A 55 3.99 -7.52 -3.92
CA GLU A 55 3.77 -8.28 -2.69
C GLU A 55 2.77 -7.59 -1.74
N ILE A 56 2.83 -6.26 -1.64
CA ILE A 56 1.90 -5.46 -0.83
C ILE A 56 0.49 -5.55 -1.43
N TYR A 57 0.35 -5.47 -2.75
CA TYR A 57 -0.93 -5.67 -3.42
C TYR A 57 -1.49 -7.06 -3.16
N ALA A 58 -0.70 -8.12 -3.35
CA ALA A 58 -1.14 -9.48 -3.12
C ALA A 58 -1.66 -9.71 -1.69
N GLN A 59 -0.97 -9.14 -0.69
CA GLN A 59 -1.39 -9.26 0.70
C GLN A 59 -2.57 -8.34 1.04
N ALA A 60 -2.71 -7.17 0.42
CA ALA A 60 -3.75 -6.22 0.77
C ALA A 60 -5.06 -6.38 -0.03
N LEU A 61 -5.02 -7.08 -1.18
CA LEU A 61 -6.14 -7.14 -2.13
C LEU A 61 -7.44 -7.64 -1.48
N HIS A 62 -7.35 -8.64 -0.61
CA HIS A 62 -8.51 -9.21 0.07
C HIS A 62 -9.17 -8.27 1.11
N HIS A 63 -8.49 -7.18 1.48
CA HIS A 63 -9.04 -6.13 2.33
C HIS A 63 -9.63 -4.95 1.52
N ALA A 64 -9.37 -4.90 0.21
CA ALA A 64 -9.73 -3.76 -0.61
C ALA A 64 -11.24 -3.75 -0.90
N SER A 65 -11.86 -2.58 -0.70
CA SER A 65 -13.26 -2.34 -1.10
C SER A 65 -13.39 -1.76 -2.51
N ARG A 66 -12.30 -1.20 -3.05
CA ARG A 66 -12.26 -0.56 -4.37
C ARG A 66 -10.85 -0.67 -4.95
N LEU A 67 -10.78 -0.86 -6.27
CA LEU A 67 -9.54 -0.78 -7.04
C LEU A 67 -9.59 0.45 -7.96
N TYR A 68 -8.58 1.31 -7.85
CA TYR A 68 -8.33 2.37 -8.82
C TYR A 68 -7.31 1.85 -9.84
N LEU A 69 -7.81 1.27 -10.93
CA LEU A 69 -7.00 0.60 -11.96
C LEU A 69 -6.78 1.52 -13.17
N THR A 70 -5.52 1.64 -13.60
CA THR A 70 -5.16 2.25 -14.88
C THR A 70 -4.65 1.16 -15.80
N GLU A 71 -5.39 0.87 -16.86
CA GLU A 71 -4.97 -0.07 -17.90
C GLU A 71 -4.13 0.68 -18.95
N VAL A 72 -2.91 0.22 -19.17
CA VAL A 72 -2.00 0.81 -20.16
C VAL A 72 -1.78 -0.24 -21.25
N ASP A 73 -2.22 0.07 -22.47
CA ASP A 73 -2.17 -0.84 -23.63
C ASP A 73 -0.75 -0.88 -24.24
N ILE A 74 0.19 -1.43 -23.48
CA ILE A 74 1.57 -1.69 -23.89
C ILE A 74 2.06 -3.01 -23.30
N GLU A 75 2.96 -3.69 -24.02
CA GLU A 75 3.70 -4.81 -23.48
C GLU A 75 4.99 -4.32 -22.81
N VAL A 76 5.23 -4.76 -21.57
CA VAL A 76 6.42 -4.39 -20.79
C VAL A 76 7.09 -5.63 -20.20
N GLU A 77 8.41 -5.65 -20.24
CA GLU A 77 9.20 -6.62 -19.48
C GLU A 77 9.31 -6.18 -18.01
N GLY A 78 9.27 -7.15 -17.09
CA GLY A 78 9.41 -6.90 -15.66
C GLY A 78 9.27 -8.18 -14.85
N ASP A 79 9.65 -8.12 -13.58
CA ASP A 79 9.62 -9.21 -12.60
C ASP A 79 8.48 -9.07 -11.57
N ALA A 80 7.90 -7.88 -11.43
CA ALA A 80 6.72 -7.61 -10.61
C ALA A 80 5.43 -7.75 -11.44
N ARG A 81 4.39 -8.38 -10.86
CA ARG A 81 3.05 -8.48 -11.44
C ARG A 81 2.00 -8.06 -10.41
N PHE A 82 0.95 -7.40 -10.87
CA PHE A 82 -0.24 -7.19 -10.05
C PHE A 82 -0.93 -8.56 -9.84
N PRO A 83 -1.47 -8.86 -8.65
CA PRO A 83 -2.21 -10.10 -8.41
C PRO A 83 -3.38 -10.26 -9.38
N GLU A 84 -3.72 -11.49 -9.75
CA GLU A 84 -4.93 -11.74 -10.55
C GLU A 84 -6.17 -11.23 -9.80
N ILE A 85 -7.02 -10.50 -10.51
CA ILE A 85 -8.32 -10.06 -10.00
C ILE A 85 -9.34 -11.01 -10.60
N ASP A 86 -10.11 -11.69 -9.75
CA ASP A 86 -11.24 -12.47 -10.22
C ASP A 86 -12.29 -11.53 -10.80
N SER A 87 -12.73 -11.81 -12.02
CA SER A 87 -13.65 -10.96 -12.79
C SER A 87 -15.08 -11.49 -12.82
N ASP A 88 -15.38 -12.54 -12.05
CA ASP A 88 -16.70 -13.18 -11.98
C ASP A 88 -17.73 -12.42 -11.13
#